data_AF-A0A7J8NR41-F1
#
_entry.id   AF-A0A7J8NR41-F1
#
_cell.length_a   1.000
_cell.length_b   1.000
_cell.length_c   1.000
_cell.angle_alpha   90.00
_cell.angle_beta   90.00
_cell.angle_gamma   90.00
#
_symmetry.space_group_name_H-M   'P 1'
#
loop_
_entity.id
_entity.type
_entity.pdbx_description
1 polymer ?
#
loop_
_entity_poly.entity_id
_entity_poly.type
_entity_poly.pdbx_seq_one_letter_code
_entity_poly.pdbx_strand_id
1 'polypeptide(L)'
;MNLFHQVVNWMSRFWNVMTVGPTIPSMYLDKRIENDKDYGMNLFKPNVDACMSWLGRKPKDSVLYVSFGSFASLGIEQTTELACALKSSNVYFLWVVRETEMAKLPYNFIEETSEKGLVVAWCPQLEVLSNEAVGCFLTHCGFNSTLEALSLGVPMLAMPQWTDQPTNAKHVEDVWRIGIRAHPNEKGVVRRETIEWCIKELLTEVGEKGKEIRKNSIKWKNLAKKGIDEGGNSDKNIDEFIAKLL
;
A
#
# COMPACT_ATOMS: atom_id res chain seq x y z
N MET A 1 17.35 -3.40 -13.55
CA MET A 1 16.92 -2.17 -14.25
C MET A 1 16.49 -2.41 -15.71
N ASN A 2 16.55 -3.65 -16.22
CA ASN A 2 16.30 -3.96 -17.64
C ASN A 2 14.82 -4.31 -17.97
N LEU A 3 14.02 -4.72 -16.98
CA LEU A 3 12.66 -5.23 -17.23
C LEU A 3 11.64 -4.14 -17.64
N PHE A 4 11.69 -2.94 -17.05
CA PHE A 4 10.72 -1.88 -17.34
C PHE A 4 10.79 -1.42 -18.81
N HIS A 5 12.00 -1.15 -19.31
CA HIS A 5 12.20 -0.80 -20.73
C HIS A 5 11.80 -1.93 -21.66
N GLN A 6 12.05 -3.20 -21.29
CA GLN A 6 11.61 -4.35 -22.10
C GLN A 6 10.09 -4.44 -22.20
N VAL A 7 9.37 -4.23 -21.08
CA VAL A 7 7.89 -4.25 -21.07
C VAL A 7 7.32 -3.13 -21.92
N VAL A 8 7.80 -1.89 -21.75
CA VAL A 8 7.34 -0.74 -22.55
C VAL A 8 7.62 -0.95 -24.03
N ASN A 9 8.84 -1.39 -24.38
CA ASN A 9 9.24 -1.68 -25.77
C ASN A 9 8.46 -2.86 -26.39
N TRP A 10 7.98 -3.79 -25.57
CA TRP A 10 7.13 -4.88 -26.03
C TRP A 10 5.70 -4.38 -26.26
N MET A 11 5.13 -3.65 -25.30
CA MET A 11 3.80 -3.05 -25.43
C MET A 11 3.71 -2.09 -26.61
N SER A 12 4.78 -1.33 -26.88
CA SER A 12 4.85 -0.36 -27.99
C SER A 12 4.77 -1.01 -29.37
N ARG A 13 4.93 -2.35 -29.47
CA ARG A 13 4.73 -3.10 -30.71
C ARG A 13 3.25 -3.30 -31.04
N PHE A 14 2.38 -3.19 -30.05
CA PHE A 14 0.95 -3.44 -30.18
C PHE A 14 0.12 -2.16 -30.04
N TRP A 15 0.58 -1.22 -29.21
CA TRP A 15 -0.15 0.01 -28.89
C TRP A 15 0.79 1.21 -28.88
N ASN A 16 0.26 2.41 -29.12
CA ASN A 16 0.99 3.64 -28.84
C ASN A 16 0.94 3.91 -27.33
N VAL A 17 2.03 3.60 -26.62
CA VAL A 17 2.09 3.61 -25.15
C VAL A 17 3.11 4.64 -24.68
N MET A 18 2.69 5.45 -23.71
CA MET A 18 3.54 6.38 -22.98
C MET A 18 3.36 6.14 -21.48
N THR A 19 4.46 6.08 -20.74
CA THR A 19 4.41 5.93 -19.28
C THR A 19 4.41 7.30 -18.64
N VAL A 20 3.31 7.68 -17.99
CA VAL A 20 3.13 9.01 -17.37
C VAL A 20 3.06 8.95 -15.84
N GLY A 21 3.28 7.77 -15.25
CA GLY A 21 3.15 7.53 -13.82
C GLY A 21 4.47 7.56 -13.04
N PRO A 22 4.42 7.40 -11.70
CA PRO A 22 3.20 7.27 -10.91
C PRO A 22 2.44 8.60 -10.82
N THR A 23 1.13 8.57 -11.10
CA THR A 23 0.25 9.75 -11.06
C THR A 23 -0.24 10.00 -9.64
N ILE A 24 0.68 10.29 -8.73
CA ILE A 24 0.44 10.61 -7.31
C ILE A 24 0.53 12.13 -7.15
N PRO A 25 -0.26 12.76 -6.25
CA PRO A 25 -0.21 14.20 -6.03
C PRO A 25 1.21 14.71 -5.78
N SER A 26 1.55 15.81 -6.43
CA SER A 26 2.90 16.38 -6.53
C SER A 26 3.57 16.54 -5.17
N MET A 27 2.82 16.92 -4.12
CA MET A 27 3.35 17.12 -2.76
C MET A 27 4.10 15.90 -2.20
N TYR A 28 3.77 14.69 -2.66
CA TYR A 28 4.40 13.46 -2.18
C TYR A 28 5.66 13.06 -2.96
N LEU A 29 5.88 13.58 -4.16
CA LEU A 29 6.98 13.18 -5.05
C LEU A 29 7.90 14.34 -5.44
N ASP A 30 7.50 15.11 -6.46
CA ASP A 30 8.31 16.17 -7.09
C ASP A 30 8.11 17.55 -6.44
N LYS A 31 6.99 17.76 -5.73
CA LYS A 31 6.64 18.99 -5.00
C LYS A 31 6.62 20.26 -5.85
N ARG A 32 6.37 20.11 -7.15
CA ARG A 32 6.31 21.22 -8.11
C ARG A 32 4.98 21.97 -8.08
N ILE A 33 3.89 21.29 -7.71
CA ILE A 33 2.55 21.89 -7.61
C ILE A 33 2.21 22.12 -6.14
N GLU A 34 2.07 23.39 -5.77
CA GLU A 34 1.67 23.78 -4.43
C GLU A 34 0.25 23.29 -4.12
N ASN A 35 0.02 22.80 -2.90
CA ASN A 35 -1.28 22.31 -2.41
C ASN A 35 -1.87 21.06 -3.10
N ASP A 36 -1.16 20.42 -4.04
CA ASP A 36 -1.58 19.16 -4.64
C ASP A 36 -1.35 17.97 -3.68
N LYS A 37 -2.31 17.73 -2.78
CA LYS A 37 -2.22 16.78 -1.65
C LYS A 37 -3.18 15.60 -1.74
N ASP A 38 -4.14 15.62 -2.66
CA ASP A 38 -5.14 14.57 -2.84
C ASP A 38 -5.60 14.49 -4.31
N TYR A 39 -6.37 13.46 -4.65
CA TYR A 39 -6.83 13.22 -6.03
C TYR A 39 -8.06 14.05 -6.45
N GLY A 40 -8.51 14.99 -5.62
CA GLY A 40 -9.71 15.81 -5.84
C GLY A 40 -11.05 15.05 -5.73
N MET A 41 -11.03 13.71 -5.73
CA MET A 41 -12.20 12.86 -5.58
C MET A 41 -12.00 11.81 -4.50
N ASN A 42 -12.95 11.73 -3.57
CA ASN A 42 -12.98 10.72 -2.52
C ASN A 42 -14.25 9.86 -2.67
N LEU A 43 -14.08 8.54 -2.80
CA LEU A 43 -15.20 7.60 -2.87
C LEU A 43 -15.97 7.52 -1.54
N PHE A 44 -15.28 7.76 -0.43
CA PHE A 44 -15.82 7.73 0.92
C PHE A 44 -15.22 8.89 1.73
N LYS A 45 -15.95 9.39 2.73
CA LYS A 45 -15.48 10.49 3.58
C LYS A 45 -14.33 10.01 4.49
N PRO A 46 -13.10 10.53 4.35
CA PRO A 46 -11.98 10.11 5.19
C PRO A 46 -12.10 10.68 6.61
N ASN A 47 -11.72 9.88 7.62
CA ASN A 47 -11.64 10.35 9.01
C ASN A 47 -10.23 10.88 9.33
N VAL A 48 -9.91 12.04 8.73
CA VAL A 48 -8.55 12.63 8.74
C VAL A 48 -8.06 12.87 10.17
N ASP A 49 -8.82 13.60 10.98
CA ASP A 49 -8.39 13.99 12.34
C ASP A 49 -8.11 12.76 13.23
N ALA A 50 -8.98 11.75 13.17
CA ALA A 50 -8.79 10.53 13.94
C ALA A 50 -7.51 9.78 13.51
N CYS A 51 -7.28 9.65 12.20
CA CYS A 51 -6.11 8.97 11.66
C CYS A 51 -4.82 9.70 12.05
N MET A 52 -4.74 11.00 11.75
CA MET A 52 -3.49 11.77 11.90
C MET A 52 -3.16 12.05 13.37
N SER A 53 -4.16 12.32 14.22
CA SER A 53 -3.96 12.47 15.66
C SER A 53 -3.48 11.17 16.31
N TRP A 54 -4.03 10.02 15.88
CA TRP A 54 -3.63 8.73 16.41
C TRP A 54 -2.23 8.31 15.95
N LEU A 55 -1.90 8.50 14.67
CA LEU A 55 -0.58 8.20 14.09
C LEU A 55 0.51 9.08 14.69
N GLY A 56 0.24 10.38 14.89
CA GLY A 56 1.22 11.33 15.45
C GLY A 56 1.68 11.04 16.89
N ARG A 57 1.06 10.06 17.56
CA ARG A 57 1.45 9.60 18.90
C ARG A 57 2.18 8.26 18.90
N LYS A 58 2.45 7.68 17.73
CA LYS A 58 3.11 6.37 17.60
C LYS A 58 4.58 6.54 17.27
N PRO A 59 5.45 5.63 17.74
CA PRO A 59 6.84 5.61 17.33
C PRO A 59 6.98 5.48 15.82
N LYS A 60 8.09 6.00 15.28
CA LYS A 60 8.47 5.81 13.89
C LYS A 60 8.52 4.32 13.52
N ASP A 61 8.11 3.99 12.29
CA ASP A 61 8.18 2.63 11.71
C ASP A 61 7.48 1.55 12.56
N SER A 62 6.47 1.90 13.39
CA SER A 62 5.86 0.99 14.36
C SER A 62 4.43 0.57 14.04
N VAL A 63 3.78 1.22 13.07
CA VAL A 63 2.37 1.00 12.73
C VAL A 63 2.25 0.12 11.49
N LEU A 64 1.41 -0.91 11.59
CA LEU A 64 0.88 -1.66 10.45
C LEU A 64 -0.36 -0.94 9.92
N TYR A 65 -0.28 -0.40 8.72
CA TYR A 65 -1.47 0.08 8.01
C TYR A 65 -2.14 -1.10 7.29
N VAL A 66 -3.47 -1.21 7.34
CA VAL A 66 -4.24 -2.32 6.75
C VAL A 66 -5.39 -1.78 5.91
N SER A 67 -5.42 -2.12 4.61
CA SER A 67 -6.52 -1.73 3.71
C SER A 67 -6.69 -2.70 2.53
N PHE A 68 -7.93 -3.11 2.27
CA PHE A 68 -8.30 -3.93 1.11
C PHE A 68 -8.96 -3.11 -0.01
N GLY A 69 -8.74 -1.79 0.01
CA GLY A 69 -9.25 -0.87 -0.99
C GLY A 69 -10.77 -0.65 -0.90
N SER A 70 -11.31 -0.02 -1.95
CA SER A 70 -12.70 0.42 -2.01
C SER A 70 -13.70 -0.69 -2.31
N PHE A 71 -13.29 -1.78 -2.98
CA PHE A 71 -14.21 -2.79 -3.50
C PHE A 71 -14.05 -4.18 -2.90
N ALA A 72 -12.84 -4.59 -2.50
CA ALA A 72 -12.65 -5.96 -2.04
C ALA A 72 -13.36 -6.19 -0.70
N SER A 73 -14.03 -7.34 -0.57
CA SER A 73 -14.83 -7.72 0.58
C SER A 73 -14.31 -9.06 1.09
N LEU A 74 -13.71 -9.06 2.28
CA LEU A 74 -13.19 -10.30 2.86
C LEU A 74 -14.33 -11.17 3.37
N GLY A 75 -14.20 -12.49 3.24
CA GLY A 75 -15.10 -13.44 3.89
C GLY A 75 -14.93 -13.39 5.42
N ILE A 76 -15.97 -13.78 6.17
CA ILE A 76 -15.97 -13.75 7.65
C ILE A 76 -14.78 -14.53 8.22
N GLU A 77 -14.47 -15.70 7.65
CA GLU A 77 -13.32 -16.51 8.06
C GLU A 77 -11.99 -15.75 7.88
N GLN A 78 -11.78 -15.12 6.72
CA GLN A 78 -10.55 -14.36 6.46
C GLN A 78 -10.44 -13.10 7.33
N THR A 79 -11.55 -12.40 7.57
CA THR A 79 -11.61 -11.26 8.50
C THR A 79 -11.26 -11.71 9.92
N THR A 80 -11.74 -12.87 10.34
CA THR A 80 -11.45 -13.44 11.67
C THR A 80 -9.98 -13.80 11.81
N GLU A 81 -9.38 -14.47 10.82
CA GLU A 81 -7.95 -14.80 10.84
C GLU A 81 -7.06 -13.55 10.89
N LEU A 82 -7.41 -12.51 10.12
CA LEU A 82 -6.70 -11.23 10.16
C LEU A 82 -6.85 -10.54 11.52
N ALA A 83 -8.07 -10.45 12.07
CA ALA A 83 -8.32 -9.85 13.38
C ALA A 83 -7.54 -10.57 14.49
N CYS A 84 -7.52 -11.91 14.46
CA CYS A 84 -6.73 -12.70 15.40
C CYS A 84 -5.23 -12.40 15.29
N ALA A 85 -4.69 -12.36 14.06
CA ALA A 85 -3.28 -12.03 13.81
C ALA A 85 -2.89 -10.63 14.31
N LEU A 86 -3.75 -9.63 14.11
CA LEU A 86 -3.51 -8.27 14.60
C LEU A 86 -3.45 -8.23 16.13
N LYS A 87 -4.36 -8.95 16.81
CA LYS A 87 -4.41 -9.02 18.27
C LYS A 87 -3.19 -9.73 18.85
N SER A 88 -2.83 -10.89 18.31
CA SER A 88 -1.69 -11.71 18.79
C SER A 88 -0.33 -11.08 18.49
N SER A 89 -0.19 -10.34 17.39
CA SER A 89 1.07 -9.68 17.02
C SER A 89 1.46 -8.53 17.94
N ASN A 90 0.52 -8.00 18.75
CA ASN A 90 0.74 -6.90 19.70
C ASN A 90 1.41 -5.66 19.07
N VAL A 91 1.09 -5.37 17.81
CA VAL A 91 1.58 -4.21 17.07
C VAL A 91 0.60 -3.06 17.13
N TYR A 92 1.08 -1.84 16.87
CA TYR A 92 0.16 -0.76 16.54
C TYR A 92 -0.40 -0.99 15.13
N PHE A 93 -1.72 -0.85 14.95
CA PHE A 93 -2.32 -0.98 13.62
C PHE A 93 -3.40 0.06 13.35
N LEU A 94 -3.49 0.48 12.09
CA LEU A 94 -4.61 1.27 11.57
C LEU A 94 -5.29 0.43 10.50
N TRP A 95 -6.53 0.00 10.74
CA TRP A 95 -7.27 -0.85 9.81
C TRP A 95 -8.49 -0.13 9.24
N VAL A 96 -8.51 0.00 7.92
CA VAL A 96 -9.67 0.45 7.16
C VAL A 96 -10.65 -0.70 6.99
N VAL A 97 -11.80 -0.61 7.64
CA VAL A 97 -12.93 -1.55 7.52
C VAL A 97 -14.15 -0.74 7.12
N ARG A 98 -14.56 -0.83 5.85
CA ARG A 98 -15.73 -0.08 5.34
C ARG A 98 -16.96 -0.39 6.19
N GLU A 99 -17.87 0.57 6.30
CA GLU A 99 -19.09 0.42 7.12
C GLU A 99 -19.88 -0.86 6.80
N THR A 100 -19.98 -1.22 5.52
CA THR A 100 -20.65 -2.45 5.04
C THR A 100 -19.95 -3.75 5.45
N GLU A 101 -18.71 -3.67 5.92
CA GLU A 101 -17.87 -4.81 6.31
C GLU A 101 -17.72 -4.94 7.83
N MET A 102 -18.11 -3.92 8.61
CA MET A 102 -17.93 -3.86 10.07
C MET A 102 -18.60 -5.04 10.79
N ALA A 103 -19.75 -5.51 10.29
CA ALA A 103 -20.48 -6.65 10.86
C ALA A 103 -19.71 -7.99 10.78
N LYS A 104 -18.62 -8.06 10.00
CA LYS A 104 -17.77 -9.25 9.88
C LYS A 104 -16.63 -9.29 10.90
N LEU A 105 -16.39 -8.18 11.61
CA LEU A 105 -15.38 -8.16 12.66
C LEU A 105 -15.80 -9.08 13.82
N PRO A 106 -14.83 -9.75 14.48
CA PRO A 106 -15.13 -10.50 15.70
C PRO A 106 -15.77 -9.60 16.76
N TYR A 107 -16.62 -10.21 17.59
CA TYR A 107 -17.29 -9.52 18.69
C TYR A 107 -16.29 -8.80 19.60
N ASN A 108 -16.58 -7.55 19.96
CA ASN A 108 -15.74 -6.65 20.78
C ASN A 108 -14.33 -6.38 20.26
N PHE A 109 -14.02 -6.68 19.00
CA PHE A 109 -12.65 -6.51 18.47
C PHE A 109 -12.12 -5.08 18.62
N ILE A 110 -12.96 -4.07 18.39
CA ILE A 110 -12.55 -2.66 18.43
C ILE A 110 -12.25 -2.24 19.87
N GLU A 111 -13.11 -2.60 20.81
CA GLU A 111 -12.96 -2.30 22.23
C GLU A 111 -11.71 -2.98 22.79
N GLU A 112 -11.54 -4.28 22.52
CA GLU A 112 -10.41 -5.09 23.00
C GLU A 112 -9.05 -4.64 22.44
N THR A 113 -9.03 -3.99 21.29
CA THR A 113 -7.79 -3.53 20.65
C THR A 113 -7.56 -2.03 20.77
N SER A 114 -8.45 -1.27 21.41
CA SER A 114 -8.43 0.20 21.45
C SER A 114 -7.12 0.86 21.94
N GLU A 115 -6.32 0.16 22.74
CA GLU A 115 -4.99 0.65 23.17
C GLU A 115 -3.93 0.63 22.05
N LYS A 116 -4.06 -0.30 21.09
CA LYS A 116 -3.06 -0.60 20.05
C LYS A 116 -3.58 -0.40 18.63
N GLY A 117 -4.88 -0.48 18.42
CA GLY A 117 -5.55 -0.43 17.14
C GLY A 117 -6.38 0.82 16.95
N LEU A 118 -6.45 1.29 15.71
CA LEU A 118 -7.46 2.23 15.25
C LEU A 118 -8.20 1.58 14.07
N VAL A 119 -9.51 1.39 14.20
CA VAL A 119 -10.38 0.92 13.12
C VAL A 119 -11.20 2.11 12.61
N VAL A 120 -11.15 2.36 11.30
CA VAL A 120 -11.91 3.46 10.65
C VAL A 120 -12.61 2.96 9.40
N ALA A 121 -13.74 3.58 9.07
CA ALA A 121 -14.46 3.29 7.83
C ALA A 121 -13.67 3.68 6.57
N TRP A 122 -12.92 4.79 6.65
CA TRP A 122 -12.08 5.31 5.58
C TRP A 122 -11.00 6.25 6.13
N CYS A 123 -9.89 6.40 5.41
CA CYS A 123 -8.75 7.24 5.80
C CYS A 123 -8.15 8.01 4.62
N PRO A 124 -7.40 9.10 4.86
CA PRO A 124 -6.60 9.75 3.82
C PRO A 124 -5.36 8.90 3.51
N GLN A 125 -5.49 7.87 2.66
CA GLN A 125 -4.47 6.82 2.49
C GLN A 125 -3.06 7.35 2.14
N LEU A 126 -2.94 8.36 1.28
CA LEU A 126 -1.66 8.99 0.96
C LEU A 126 -1.01 9.68 2.16
N GLU A 127 -1.79 10.40 2.98
CA GLU A 127 -1.30 11.01 4.22
C GLU A 127 -0.91 9.95 5.26
N VAL A 128 -1.69 8.87 5.37
CA VAL A 128 -1.36 7.73 6.24
C VAL A 128 -0.05 7.08 5.81
N LEU A 129 0.10 6.72 4.52
CA LEU A 129 1.30 6.06 3.99
C LEU A 129 2.55 6.96 4.04
N SER A 130 2.38 8.29 4.03
CA SER A 130 3.50 9.23 4.14
C SER A 130 3.89 9.56 5.59
N ASN A 131 3.08 9.15 6.56
CA ASN A 131 3.36 9.35 7.98
C ASN A 131 4.52 8.44 8.45
N GLU A 132 5.46 9.01 9.20
CA GLU A 132 6.65 8.28 9.66
C GLU A 132 6.36 7.11 10.62
N ALA A 133 5.21 7.12 11.28
CA ALA A 133 4.81 6.03 12.15
C ALA A 133 4.49 4.74 11.37
N VAL A 134 4.08 4.85 10.10
CA VAL A 134 3.73 3.68 9.27
C VAL A 134 5.00 2.96 8.83
N GLY A 135 5.18 1.74 9.34
CA GLY A 135 6.35 0.90 9.03
C GLY A 135 6.07 -0.19 8.00
N CYS A 136 4.80 -0.56 7.78
CA CYS A 136 4.40 -1.60 6.83
C CYS A 136 2.94 -1.41 6.40
N PHE A 137 2.61 -1.84 5.18
CA PHE A 137 1.27 -1.80 4.61
C PHE A 137 0.76 -3.20 4.25
N LEU A 138 -0.24 -3.69 4.98
CA LEU A 138 -1.03 -4.86 4.59
C LEU A 138 -2.08 -4.45 3.57
N THR A 139 -1.93 -4.94 2.34
CA THR A 139 -2.72 -4.49 1.21
C THR A 139 -3.22 -5.64 0.34
N HIS A 140 -4.38 -5.44 -0.26
CA HIS A 140 -4.87 -6.27 -1.37
C HIS A 140 -4.05 -6.12 -2.66
N CYS A 141 -3.06 -5.22 -2.74
CA CYS A 141 -2.26 -4.98 -3.96
C CYS A 141 -3.05 -4.53 -5.20
N GLY A 142 -4.15 -3.77 -5.02
CA GLY A 142 -4.71 -3.00 -6.14
C GLY A 142 -3.65 -2.02 -6.67
N PHE A 143 -3.64 -1.77 -7.99
CA PHE A 143 -2.53 -1.05 -8.63
C PHE A 143 -2.28 0.35 -8.05
N ASN A 144 -3.34 1.13 -7.77
CA ASN A 144 -3.22 2.46 -7.15
C ASN A 144 -2.52 2.39 -5.78
N SER A 145 -3.04 1.57 -4.86
CA SER A 145 -2.45 1.43 -3.52
C SER A 145 -1.02 0.86 -3.56
N THR A 146 -0.72 0.03 -4.56
CA THR A 146 0.63 -0.49 -4.80
C THR A 146 1.58 0.63 -5.24
N LEU A 147 1.16 1.48 -6.18
CA LEU A 147 1.96 2.63 -6.62
C LEU A 147 2.17 3.65 -5.50
N GLU A 148 1.16 3.93 -4.69
CA GLU A 148 1.26 4.82 -3.54
C GLU A 148 2.31 4.33 -2.55
N ALA A 149 2.21 3.07 -2.11
CA ALA A 149 3.15 2.48 -1.18
C ALA A 149 4.58 2.37 -1.75
N LEU A 150 4.71 1.96 -3.01
CA LEU A 150 6.00 1.88 -3.71
C LEU A 150 6.67 3.26 -3.79
N SER A 151 5.91 4.29 -4.17
CA SER A 151 6.44 5.64 -4.37
C SER A 151 6.73 6.34 -3.05
N LEU A 152 6.06 5.96 -1.96
CA LEU A 152 6.34 6.44 -0.61
C LEU A 152 7.40 5.60 0.13
N GLY A 153 7.79 4.46 -0.43
CA GLY A 153 8.83 3.57 0.11
C GLY A 153 8.37 2.70 1.27
N VAL A 154 7.08 2.40 1.36
CA VAL A 154 6.48 1.59 2.42
C VAL A 154 6.53 0.10 2.04
N PRO A 155 7.15 -0.77 2.88
CA PRO A 155 7.09 -2.22 2.70
C PRO A 155 5.66 -2.76 2.67
N MET A 156 5.42 -3.79 1.85
CA MET A 156 4.08 -4.37 1.69
C MET A 156 3.96 -5.81 2.20
N LEU A 157 2.91 -6.08 2.95
CA LEU A 157 2.36 -7.41 3.16
C LEU A 157 1.22 -7.59 2.16
N ALA A 158 1.47 -8.35 1.11
CA ALA A 158 0.55 -8.53 0.00
C ALA A 158 -0.44 -9.67 0.26
N MET A 159 -1.74 -9.37 0.31
CA MET A 159 -2.82 -10.34 0.42
C MET A 159 -3.88 -10.10 -0.69
N PRO A 160 -3.55 -10.46 -1.95
CA PRO A 160 -4.38 -10.15 -3.11
C PRO A 160 -5.71 -10.89 -3.10
N GLN A 161 -6.75 -10.28 -3.67
CA GLN A 161 -8.11 -10.84 -3.70
C GLN A 161 -8.55 -11.21 -5.13
N TRP A 162 -8.48 -10.31 -6.11
CA TRP A 162 -9.00 -10.52 -7.47
C TRP A 162 -8.37 -9.57 -8.50
N THR A 163 -8.81 -9.65 -9.77
CA THR A 163 -8.36 -8.78 -10.88
C THR A 163 -6.84 -8.81 -11.13
N ASP A 164 -6.20 -7.65 -11.15
CA ASP A 164 -4.78 -7.39 -11.29
C ASP A 164 -3.97 -7.73 -10.03
N GLN A 165 -4.65 -7.85 -8.88
CA GLN A 165 -4.00 -7.94 -7.57
C GLN A 165 -3.05 -9.14 -7.43
N PRO A 166 -3.37 -10.36 -7.88
CA PRO A 166 -2.43 -11.49 -7.80
C PRO A 166 -1.14 -11.25 -8.60
N THR A 167 -1.25 -10.58 -9.75
CA THR A 167 -0.10 -10.21 -10.60
C THR A 167 0.71 -9.10 -9.96
N ASN A 168 0.06 -8.08 -9.39
CA ASN A 168 0.73 -7.01 -8.67
C ASN A 168 1.47 -7.56 -7.43
N ALA A 169 0.84 -8.44 -6.65
CA ALA A 169 1.46 -9.10 -5.50
C ALA A 169 2.71 -9.91 -5.91
N LYS A 170 2.66 -10.59 -7.06
CA LYS A 170 3.85 -11.27 -7.62
C LYS A 170 4.96 -10.28 -7.96
N HIS A 171 4.64 -9.10 -8.50
CA HIS A 171 5.66 -8.07 -8.75
C HIS A 171 6.24 -7.50 -7.46
N VAL A 172 5.39 -7.24 -6.46
CA VAL A 172 5.80 -6.79 -5.12
C VAL A 172 6.82 -7.74 -4.49
N GLU A 173 6.57 -9.04 -4.58
CA GLU A 173 7.43 -10.08 -4.00
C GLU A 173 8.66 -10.41 -4.87
N ASP A 174 8.46 -10.80 -6.13
CA ASP A 174 9.51 -11.44 -6.94
C ASP A 174 10.35 -10.43 -7.72
N VAL A 175 9.72 -9.36 -8.21
CA VAL A 175 10.32 -8.45 -9.20
C VAL A 175 10.91 -7.21 -8.53
N TRP A 176 10.08 -6.50 -7.77
CA TRP A 176 10.48 -5.30 -7.06
C TRP A 176 11.11 -5.63 -5.71
N ARG A 177 10.72 -6.77 -5.12
CA ARG A 177 11.20 -7.26 -3.81
C ARG A 177 11.00 -6.23 -2.70
N ILE A 178 9.82 -5.63 -2.68
CA ILE A 178 9.39 -4.59 -1.73
C ILE A 178 8.31 -5.08 -0.76
N GLY A 179 8.07 -6.39 -0.74
CA GLY A 179 7.08 -6.99 0.15
C GLY A 179 7.12 -8.51 0.20
N ILE A 180 6.23 -9.06 1.02
CA ILE A 180 6.01 -10.51 1.18
C ILE A 180 4.59 -10.81 0.74
N ARG A 181 4.39 -11.85 -0.06
CA ARG A 181 3.04 -12.34 -0.38
C ARG A 181 2.59 -13.35 0.66
N ALA A 182 1.45 -13.07 1.29
CA ALA A 182 0.83 -14.01 2.21
C ALA A 182 0.05 -15.06 1.41
N HIS A 183 0.55 -16.30 1.41
CA HIS A 183 -0.05 -17.39 0.66
C HIS A 183 -1.21 -18.03 1.44
N PRO A 184 -2.36 -18.25 0.79
CA PRO A 184 -3.48 -18.94 1.41
C PRO A 184 -3.21 -20.44 1.53
N ASN A 185 -3.97 -21.09 2.42
CA ASN A 185 -4.06 -22.55 2.46
C ASN A 185 -4.90 -23.09 1.28
N GLU A 186 -5.12 -24.41 1.25
CA GLU A 186 -5.90 -25.10 0.22
C GLU A 186 -7.36 -24.62 0.10
N LYS A 187 -7.91 -23.97 1.13
CA LYS A 187 -9.25 -23.39 1.13
C LYS A 187 -9.29 -21.93 0.64
N GLY A 188 -8.15 -21.38 0.22
CA GLY A 188 -8.05 -19.98 -0.19
C GLY A 188 -7.98 -18.99 0.98
N VAL A 189 -7.75 -19.45 2.22
CA VAL A 189 -7.67 -18.60 3.41
C VAL A 189 -6.23 -18.42 3.85
N VAL A 190 -5.79 -17.17 3.97
CA VAL A 190 -4.51 -16.83 4.60
C VAL A 190 -4.68 -16.93 6.12
N ARG A 191 -3.98 -17.90 6.70
CA ARG A 191 -4.03 -18.21 8.12
C ARG A 191 -3.33 -17.15 8.96
N ARG A 192 -3.80 -16.93 10.19
CA ARG A 192 -3.25 -15.95 11.12
C ARG A 192 -1.76 -16.12 11.35
N GLU A 193 -1.28 -17.37 11.41
CA GLU A 193 0.14 -17.69 11.63
C GLU A 193 1.01 -17.16 10.49
N THR A 194 0.52 -17.23 9.25
CA THR A 194 1.19 -16.65 8.08
C THR A 194 1.22 -15.12 8.17
N ILE A 195 0.12 -14.50 8.58
CA ILE A 195 0.01 -13.03 8.73
C ILE A 195 0.95 -12.55 9.85
N GLU A 196 0.92 -13.19 11.01
CA GLU A 196 1.79 -12.91 12.16
C GLU A 196 3.28 -13.03 11.79
N TRP A 197 3.66 -14.08 11.08
CA TRP A 197 5.02 -14.24 10.59
C TRP A 197 5.43 -13.10 9.65
N CYS A 198 4.56 -12.70 8.71
CA CYS A 198 4.85 -11.59 7.82
C CYS A 198 4.98 -10.26 8.57
N ILE A 199 4.09 -9.99 9.54
CA ILE A 199 4.16 -8.80 10.40
C ILE A 199 5.48 -8.79 11.17
N LYS A 200 5.88 -9.94 11.73
CA LYS A 200 7.13 -10.07 12.46
C LYS A 200 8.35 -9.79 11.58
N GLU A 201 8.39 -10.37 10.39
CA GLU A 201 9.49 -10.21 9.45
C GLU A 201 9.59 -8.78 8.89
N LEU A 202 8.47 -8.08 8.71
CA LEU A 202 8.45 -6.74 8.10
C LEU A 202 8.52 -5.60 9.10
N LEU A 203 7.96 -5.78 10.30
CA LEU A 203 7.67 -4.68 11.22
C LEU A 203 8.36 -4.80 12.59
N THR A 204 8.21 -5.92 13.31
CA THR A 204 8.62 -5.98 14.73
C THR A 204 10.07 -6.41 14.94
N GLU A 205 10.46 -7.56 14.41
CA GLU A 205 11.82 -8.09 14.57
C GLU A 205 12.73 -7.74 13.40
N VAL A 206 12.14 -7.46 12.23
CA VAL A 206 12.82 -7.09 10.98
C VAL A 206 14.00 -8.02 10.69
N GLY A 207 13.67 -9.23 10.24
CA GLY A 207 14.66 -10.23 9.81
C GLY A 207 15.42 -9.79 8.55
N GLU A 208 16.32 -10.66 8.06
CA GLU A 208 17.15 -10.33 6.89
C GLU A 208 16.31 -10.07 5.63
N LYS A 209 15.19 -10.78 5.44
CA LYS A 209 14.28 -10.54 4.31
C LYS A 209 13.60 -9.17 4.47
N GLY A 210 13.17 -8.82 5.68
CA GLY A 210 12.62 -7.51 6.02
C GLY A 210 13.59 -6.35 5.74
N LYS A 211 14.87 -6.52 6.10
CA LYS A 211 15.93 -5.53 5.81
C LYS A 211 16.16 -5.35 4.31
N GLU A 212 16.23 -6.44 3.54
CA GLU A 212 16.34 -6.37 2.07
C GLU A 212 15.13 -5.65 1.46
N ILE A 213 13.93 -6.00 1.91
CA ILE A 213 12.67 -5.38 1.47
C ILE A 213 12.69 -3.87 1.72
N ARG A 214 13.04 -3.43 2.94
CA ARG A 214 13.12 -1.99 3.27
C ARG A 214 14.12 -1.26 2.38
N LYS A 215 15.30 -1.84 2.13
CA LYS A 215 16.30 -1.28 1.21
C LYS A 215 15.74 -1.14 -0.20
N ASN A 216 15.03 -2.15 -0.70
CA ASN A 216 14.41 -2.12 -2.02
C ASN A 216 13.26 -1.10 -2.09
N SER A 217 12.43 -0.97 -1.05
CA SER A 217 11.35 0.02 -1.01
C SER A 217 11.89 1.45 -1.12
N ILE A 218 12.99 1.77 -0.42
CA ILE A 218 13.66 3.07 -0.56
C ILE A 218 14.25 3.27 -1.95
N LYS A 219 14.86 2.23 -2.53
CA LYS A 219 15.37 2.29 -3.91
C LYS A 219 14.25 2.59 -4.91
N TRP A 220 13.11 1.90 -4.82
CA TRP A 220 11.98 2.10 -5.72
C TRP A 220 11.30 3.45 -5.52
N LYS A 221 11.17 3.93 -4.28
CA LYS A 221 10.75 5.32 -3.97
C LYS A 221 11.60 6.34 -4.73
N ASN A 222 12.93 6.21 -4.65
CA ASN A 222 13.83 7.15 -5.32
C ASN A 222 13.73 7.08 -6.84
N LEU A 223 13.53 5.88 -7.41
CA LEU A 223 13.32 5.70 -8.85
C LEU A 223 11.98 6.27 -9.32
N ALA A 224 10.91 6.06 -8.55
CA ALA A 224 9.59 6.62 -8.82
C ALA A 224 9.64 8.15 -8.83
N LYS A 225 10.26 8.75 -7.80
CA LYS A 225 10.50 10.19 -7.75
C LYS A 225 11.30 10.66 -8.97
N LYS A 226 12.44 10.04 -9.28
CA LYS A 226 13.26 10.41 -10.44
C LYS A 226 12.50 10.32 -11.78
N GLY A 227 11.55 9.40 -11.90
CA GLY A 227 10.75 9.24 -13.10
C GLY A 227 9.82 10.43 -13.38
N ILE A 228 9.24 11.00 -12.32
CA ILE A 228 8.24 12.09 -12.39
C ILE A 228 8.85 13.49 -12.17
N ASP A 229 10.05 13.57 -11.58
CA ASP A 229 10.78 14.82 -11.39
C ASP A 229 11.12 15.48 -12.74
N GLU A 230 11.45 16.77 -12.72
CA GLU A 230 11.73 17.55 -13.93
C GLU A 230 12.81 16.89 -14.82
N GLY A 231 12.49 16.68 -16.09
CA GLY A 231 13.35 16.00 -17.06
C GLY A 231 13.39 14.47 -16.92
N GLY A 232 12.61 13.90 -16.00
CA GLY A 232 12.36 12.48 -15.86
C GLY A 232 11.64 11.87 -17.07
N ASN A 233 11.63 10.55 -17.17
CA ASN A 233 11.02 9.87 -18.32
C ASN A 233 9.49 10.06 -18.36
N SER A 234 8.82 10.04 -17.21
CA SER A 234 7.37 10.25 -17.15
C SER A 234 7.01 11.70 -17.38
N ASP A 235 7.79 12.63 -16.83
CA ASP A 235 7.67 14.08 -17.08
C ASP A 235 7.76 14.40 -18.58
N LYS A 236 8.81 13.92 -19.27
CA LYS A 236 8.95 14.07 -20.73
C LYS A 236 7.80 13.46 -21.53
N ASN A 237 7.30 12.30 -21.11
CA ASN A 237 6.17 11.67 -21.78
C ASN A 237 4.87 12.46 -21.58
N ILE A 238 4.70 13.12 -20.43
CA ILE A 238 3.57 14.03 -20.18
C ILE A 238 3.67 15.24 -21.12
N ASP A 239 4.84 15.87 -21.23
CA ASP A 239 5.05 16.99 -22.15
C ASP A 239 4.79 16.59 -23.61
N GLU A 240 5.29 15.44 -24.04
CA GLU A 240 5.05 14.91 -25.39
C GLU A 240 3.56 14.63 -25.62
N PHE A 241 2.86 14.10 -24.62
CA PHE A 241 1.41 13.88 -24.70
C PHE A 241 0.64 15.19 -24.82
N ILE A 242 0.95 16.21 -23.99
CA ILE A 242 0.31 17.53 -24.04
C ILE A 242 0.58 18.21 -25.39
N ALA A 243 1.81 18.15 -25.90
CA ALA A 243 2.18 18.73 -27.19
C ALA A 243 1.43 18.10 -28.39
N LYS A 244 0.90 16.88 -28.24
CA LYS A 244 0.06 16.23 -29.26
C LYS A 244 -1.43 16.60 -29.15
N LEU A 245 -1.86 17.20 -28.04
CA LEU A 245 -3.24 17.65 -27.81
C LEU A 245 -3.45 19.12 -28.17
N LEU A 246 -2.38 19.93 -28.16
CA LEU A 246 -2.36 21.33 -28.58
C LEU A 246 -2.14 21.45 -30.09
#